data_AF-A0AAD6VB39-F1
#
_entry.id   AF-A0AAD6VB39-F1
#
_cell.length_a   1.000
_cell.length_b   1.000
_cell.length_c   1.000
_cell.angle_alpha   90.00
_cell.angle_beta   90.00
_cell.angle_gamma   90.00
#
_symmetry.space_group_name_H-M   'P 1'
#
loop_
_entity.id
_entity.type
_entity.pdbx_description
1 polymer ?
#
loop_
_entity_poly.entity_id
_entity_poly.type
_entity_poly.pdbx_seq_one_letter_code
_entity_poly.pdbx_strand_id
1 'polypeptide(L)'
;EREQIRREWAREVKEHELIRQEWEDELKRKHEEEDRVRAGFFWEQPRGNPQCLRHGARGWTARIANVPRTYDPVTACMETSVEIHGVRHPSPAHCEDRGCGGVFGHWVVNYSEPMCFTHFDNFKDKGCTSPGSRRRRIESPLENLQPGEYANDNWREMCMTTGADFRNLHFDSPGWCENWGKYGAWGIWEIEDYGCQ
;
A
#
# COMPACT_ATOMS: atom_id res chain seq x y z
N GLU A 1 7.46 70.13 -17.98
CA GLU A 1 6.92 69.50 -16.76
C GLU A 1 6.03 68.27 -17.03
N ARG A 2 4.76 68.41 -17.43
CA ARG A 2 3.85 67.24 -17.68
C ARG A 2 4.35 66.19 -18.69
N GLU A 3 5.13 66.60 -19.68
CA GLU A 3 5.70 65.68 -20.67
C GLU A 3 6.96 64.99 -20.15
N GLN A 4 7.75 65.66 -19.30
CA GLN A 4 8.90 65.05 -18.63
C GLN A 4 8.45 64.00 -17.63
N ILE A 5 7.44 64.29 -16.82
CA ILE A 5 6.83 63.32 -15.88
C ILE A 5 6.31 62.09 -16.63
N ARG A 6 5.66 62.27 -17.79
CA ARG A 6 5.21 61.14 -18.64
C ARG A 6 6.37 60.31 -19.19
N ARG A 7 7.49 60.94 -19.57
CA ARG A 7 8.69 60.24 -20.05
C ARG A 7 9.46 59.54 -18.92
N GLU A 8 9.44 60.09 -17.72
CA GLU A 8 9.99 59.46 -16.52
C GLU A 8 9.15 58.24 -16.13
N TRP A 9 7.84 58.41 -16.00
CA TRP A 9 6.92 57.31 -15.71
C TRP A 9 6.98 56.19 -16.76
N ALA A 10 7.06 56.53 -18.06
CA ALA A 10 7.23 55.52 -19.11
C ALA A 10 8.57 54.77 -19.01
N ARG A 11 9.64 55.40 -18.50
CA ARG A 11 10.92 54.74 -18.25
C ARG A 11 10.82 53.80 -17.05
N GLU A 12 10.23 54.26 -15.96
CA GLU A 12 10.01 53.45 -14.75
C GLU A 12 9.13 52.22 -15.03
N VAL A 13 8.05 52.38 -15.79
CA VAL A 13 7.18 51.26 -16.20
C VAL A 13 7.97 50.25 -17.02
N LYS A 14 8.76 50.72 -18.00
CA LYS A 14 9.59 49.84 -18.83
C LYS A 14 10.66 49.11 -18.00
N GLU A 15 11.29 49.79 -17.04
CA GLU A 15 12.27 49.18 -16.13
C GLU A 15 11.60 48.12 -15.25
N HIS A 16 10.42 48.41 -14.69
CA HIS A 16 9.67 47.46 -13.88
C HIS A 16 9.16 46.25 -14.69
N GLU A 17 8.79 46.44 -15.96
CA GLU A 17 8.45 45.35 -16.89
C GLU A 17 9.65 44.45 -17.18
N LEU A 18 10.84 45.03 -17.39
CA LEU A 18 12.08 44.26 -17.59
C LEU A 18 12.44 43.44 -16.35
N ILE A 19 12.38 44.05 -15.16
CA ILE A 19 12.64 43.34 -13.89
C ILE A 19 11.65 42.18 -13.69
N ARG A 20 10.36 42.40 -14.02
CA ARG A 20 9.35 41.33 -13.94
C ARG A 20 9.68 40.19 -14.91
N GLN A 21 10.03 40.50 -16.15
CA GLN A 21 10.39 39.49 -17.16
C GLN A 21 11.62 38.68 -16.72
N GLU A 22 12.67 39.34 -16.23
CA GLU A 22 13.86 38.68 -15.71
C GLU A 22 13.53 37.71 -14.57
N TRP A 23 12.65 38.12 -13.65
CA TRP A 23 12.21 37.27 -12.53
C TRP A 23 11.37 36.08 -13.00
N GLU A 24 10.47 36.28 -13.95
CA GLU A 24 9.67 35.21 -14.56
C GLU A 24 10.54 34.19 -15.31
N ASP A 25 11.54 34.66 -16.06
CA ASP A 25 12.51 33.82 -16.77
C ASP A 25 13.41 33.03 -15.81
N GLU A 26 13.85 33.66 -14.71
CA GLU A 26 14.63 33.00 -13.67
C GLU A 26 13.82 31.89 -12.98
N LEU A 27 12.57 32.18 -12.60
CA LEU A 27 11.66 31.18 -12.03
C LEU A 27 11.43 30.01 -12.98
N LYS A 28 11.20 30.30 -14.26
CA LYS A 28 11.00 29.26 -15.28
C LYS A 28 12.22 28.36 -15.41
N ARG A 29 13.43 28.95 -15.50
CA ARG A 29 14.69 28.19 -15.56
C ARG A 29 14.88 27.30 -14.34
N LYS A 30 14.56 27.82 -13.15
CA LYS A 30 14.65 27.06 -11.91
C LYS A 30 13.69 25.87 -11.91
N HIS A 31 12.45 26.08 -12.35
CA HIS A 31 11.46 25.01 -12.44
C HIS A 31 11.87 23.92 -13.45
N GLU A 32 12.37 24.31 -14.63
CA GLU A 32 12.88 23.38 -15.63
C GLU A 32 14.08 22.57 -15.12
N GLU A 33 14.97 23.18 -14.33
CA GLU A 33 16.08 22.47 -13.68
C GLU A 33 15.58 21.46 -12.64
N GLU A 34 14.64 21.86 -11.79
CA GLU A 34 14.00 20.98 -10.81
C GLU A 34 13.28 19.80 -11.48
N ASP A 35 12.58 20.03 -12.59
CA ASP A 35 11.94 18.99 -13.40
C ASP A 35 12.97 18.01 -13.99
N ARG A 36 14.08 18.53 -14.51
CA ARG A 36 15.16 17.68 -15.05
C ARG A 36 15.82 16.83 -13.97
N VAL A 37 16.02 17.40 -12.78
CA VAL A 37 16.54 16.66 -11.62
C VAL A 37 15.57 15.56 -11.22
N ARG A 38 14.28 15.89 -11.06
CA ARG A 38 13.23 14.91 -10.70
C ARG A 38 13.06 13.80 -11.73
N ALA A 39 13.17 14.10 -13.02
CA ALA A 39 13.13 13.11 -14.09
C ALA A 39 14.30 12.11 -14.05
N GLY A 40 15.37 12.42 -13.31
CA GLY A 40 16.49 11.53 -13.09
C GLY A 40 16.26 10.49 -11.99
N PHE A 41 15.26 10.67 -11.12
CA PHE A 41 15.00 9.74 -10.02
C PHE A 41 14.34 8.48 -10.55
N PHE A 42 14.76 7.32 -10.05
CA PHE A 42 14.11 6.06 -10.40
C PHE A 42 14.15 5.08 -9.24
N TRP A 43 13.18 4.18 -9.24
CA TRP A 43 13.15 3.05 -8.31
C TRP A 43 14.07 1.94 -8.82
N GLU A 44 14.92 1.42 -7.95
CA GLU A 44 15.49 0.08 -8.15
C GLU A 44 14.37 -0.95 -8.30
N GLN A 45 14.69 -2.15 -8.80
CA GLN A 45 13.69 -3.19 -9.06
C GLN A 45 12.81 -3.45 -7.81
N PRO A 46 11.50 -3.17 -7.87
CA PRO A 46 10.61 -3.42 -6.75
C PRO A 46 10.56 -4.91 -6.41
N ARG A 47 10.58 -5.22 -5.11
CA ARG A 47 10.55 -6.58 -4.59
C ARG A 47 9.37 -6.75 -3.65
N GLY A 48 8.56 -7.78 -3.91
CA GLY A 48 7.53 -8.22 -3.00
C GLY A 48 8.17 -8.87 -1.76
N ASN A 49 7.62 -8.56 -0.59
CA ASN A 49 8.00 -9.21 0.66
C ASN A 49 7.71 -10.72 0.55
N PRO A 50 8.58 -11.58 1.12
CA PRO A 50 8.32 -13.01 1.14
C PRO A 50 6.97 -13.35 1.79
N GLN A 51 6.63 -12.63 2.87
CA GLN A 51 5.39 -12.75 3.62
C GLN A 51 4.26 -11.93 3.01
N CYS A 52 3.08 -12.53 2.93
CA CYS A 52 1.84 -11.79 2.71
C CYS A 52 1.50 -10.94 3.93
N LEU A 53 0.79 -9.82 3.73
CA LEU A 53 0.31 -8.99 4.83
C LEU A 53 -1.03 -9.50 5.34
N ARG A 54 -1.92 -9.85 4.41
CA ARG A 54 -3.28 -10.35 4.64
C ARG A 54 -3.80 -11.03 3.38
N HIS A 55 -5.01 -11.58 3.43
CA HIS A 55 -5.65 -12.19 2.26
C HIS A 55 -5.61 -11.24 1.05
N GLY A 56 -5.05 -11.74 -0.05
CA GLY A 56 -4.91 -11.04 -1.32
C GLY A 56 -3.91 -9.88 -1.34
N ALA A 57 -3.17 -9.61 -0.25
CA ALA A 57 -2.29 -8.45 -0.16
C ALA A 57 -0.85 -8.77 0.27
N ARG A 58 0.11 -8.14 -0.40
CA ARG A 58 1.55 -8.25 -0.16
C ARG A 58 2.19 -6.86 -0.02
N GLY A 59 3.17 -6.76 0.87
CA GLY A 59 4.03 -5.58 0.96
C GLY A 59 5.09 -5.59 -0.14
N TRP A 60 5.36 -4.46 -0.77
CA TRP A 60 6.42 -4.28 -1.76
C TRP A 60 7.38 -3.21 -1.30
N THR A 61 8.66 -3.35 -1.63
CA THR A 61 9.67 -2.34 -1.33
C THR A 61 10.66 -2.16 -2.48
N ALA A 62 11.17 -0.94 -2.62
CA ALA A 62 12.13 -0.54 -3.63
C ALA A 62 12.96 0.61 -3.07
N ARG A 63 14.24 0.66 -3.43
CA ARG A 63 15.12 1.77 -3.07
C ARG A 63 15.03 2.87 -4.12
N ILE A 64 14.96 4.13 -3.69
CA ILE A 64 15.07 5.27 -4.61
C ILE A 64 16.55 5.50 -4.97
N ALA A 65 16.84 5.67 -6.26
CA ALA A 65 18.17 5.84 -6.79
C ALA A 65 18.33 7.17 -7.54
N ASN A 66 19.59 7.55 -7.76
CA ASN A 66 20.00 8.74 -8.50
C ASN A 66 19.46 10.07 -7.93
N VAL A 67 19.24 10.13 -6.61
CA VAL A 67 18.90 11.37 -5.91
C VAL A 67 20.19 12.16 -5.64
N PRO A 68 20.32 13.40 -6.14
CA PRO A 68 21.45 14.27 -5.86
C PRO A 68 21.58 14.57 -4.36
N ARG A 69 22.81 14.80 -3.88
CA ARG A 69 23.07 15.16 -2.47
C ARG A 69 22.40 16.48 -2.03
N THR A 70 22.03 17.32 -2.99
CA THR A 70 21.35 18.59 -2.75
C THR A 70 19.82 18.45 -2.61
N TYR A 71 19.27 17.27 -2.88
CA TYR A 71 17.84 16.99 -2.79
C TYR A 71 17.54 16.10 -1.59
N ASP A 72 16.41 16.34 -0.93
CA ASP A 72 15.97 15.51 0.19
C ASP A 72 15.49 14.14 -0.31
N PRO A 73 16.13 13.03 0.08
CA PRO A 73 15.83 11.71 -0.48
C PRO A 73 14.46 11.17 -0.04
N VAL A 74 13.93 11.64 1.10
CA VAL A 74 12.57 11.28 1.54
C VAL A 74 11.52 11.97 0.67
N THR A 75 11.71 13.24 0.34
CA THR A 75 10.87 13.97 -0.62
C THR A 75 10.89 13.29 -1.99
N ALA A 76 12.07 12.93 -2.51
CA ALA A 76 12.19 12.19 -3.77
C ALA A 76 11.43 10.85 -3.72
N CYS A 77 11.53 10.14 -2.60
CA CYS A 77 10.80 8.89 -2.38
C CYS A 77 9.27 9.06 -2.43
N MET A 78 8.72 10.12 -1.82
CA MET A 78 7.27 10.34 -1.80
C MET A 78 6.71 10.85 -3.14
N GLU A 79 7.51 11.55 -3.94
CA GLU A 79 7.08 12.17 -5.20
C GLU A 79 7.28 11.28 -6.43
N THR A 80 8.10 10.23 -6.33
CA THR A 80 8.44 9.37 -7.47
C THR A 80 7.45 8.23 -7.63
N SER A 81 6.76 8.17 -8.76
CA SER A 81 5.84 7.06 -9.06
C SER A 81 6.57 5.75 -9.40
N VAL A 82 6.00 4.60 -9.05
CA VAL A 82 6.50 3.25 -9.40
C VAL A 82 5.46 2.47 -10.20
N GLU A 83 5.88 1.48 -10.98
CA GLU A 83 4.99 0.50 -11.60
C GLU A 83 5.17 -0.87 -10.93
N ILE A 84 4.07 -1.44 -10.42
CA ILE A 84 4.05 -2.78 -9.82
C ILE A 84 2.91 -3.58 -10.46
N HIS A 85 3.26 -4.71 -11.06
CA HIS A 85 2.35 -5.56 -11.86
C HIS A 85 1.60 -4.80 -12.96
N GLY A 86 2.27 -3.87 -13.65
CA GLY A 86 1.68 -3.07 -14.73
C GLY A 86 0.73 -1.97 -14.26
N VAL A 87 0.61 -1.74 -12.94
CA VAL A 87 -0.19 -0.66 -12.37
C VAL A 87 0.73 0.40 -11.80
N ARG A 88 0.48 1.66 -12.19
CA ARG A 88 1.24 2.81 -11.72
C ARG A 88 0.74 3.27 -10.35
N HIS A 89 1.65 3.32 -9.39
CA HIS A 89 1.46 3.93 -8.07
C HIS A 89 2.08 5.32 -8.05
N PRO A 90 1.32 6.39 -7.79
CA PRO A 90 1.85 7.75 -7.78
C PRO A 90 2.83 8.00 -6.63
N SER A 91 2.66 7.32 -5.50
CA SER A 91 3.46 7.51 -4.29
C SER A 91 3.47 6.22 -3.44
N PRO A 92 4.54 5.93 -2.68
CA PRO A 92 4.53 4.89 -1.65
C PRO A 92 3.58 5.19 -0.50
N ALA A 93 3.22 4.15 0.26
CA ALA A 93 2.48 4.29 1.52
C ALA A 93 3.33 4.98 2.60
N HIS A 94 4.64 4.71 2.62
CA HIS A 94 5.62 5.46 3.41
C HIS A 94 7.04 5.26 2.86
N CYS A 95 7.94 6.13 3.33
CA CYS A 95 9.37 6.08 3.04
C CYS A 95 10.17 5.77 4.30
N GLU A 96 11.13 4.85 4.19
CA GLU A 96 12.04 4.46 5.27
C GLU A 96 13.46 4.90 4.92
N ASP A 97 14.04 5.81 5.71
CA ASP A 97 15.45 6.19 5.57
C ASP A 97 16.35 5.24 6.37
N ARG A 98 17.17 4.47 5.65
CA ARG A 98 18.13 3.51 6.21
C ARG A 98 19.56 4.07 6.25
N GLY A 99 19.72 5.39 6.22
CA GLY A 99 21.01 6.08 6.28
C GLY A 99 21.89 5.73 5.08
N CYS A 100 23.07 5.13 5.33
CA CYS A 100 23.97 4.68 4.24
C CYS A 100 23.31 3.66 3.29
N GLY A 101 22.25 2.97 3.74
CA GLY A 101 21.45 2.08 2.89
C GLY A 101 20.57 2.81 1.87
N GLY A 102 20.38 4.12 2.02
CA GLY A 102 19.46 4.92 1.22
C GLY A 102 18.01 4.85 1.70
N VAL A 103 17.13 5.50 0.94
CA VAL A 103 15.69 5.58 1.25
C VAL A 103 14.91 4.53 0.46
N PHE A 104 13.99 3.85 1.14
CA PHE A 104 13.13 2.82 0.58
C PHE A 104 11.68 3.29 0.58
N GLY A 105 10.99 3.10 -0.55
CA GLY A 105 9.55 3.20 -0.62
C GLY A 105 8.90 1.88 -0.23
N HIS A 106 7.74 1.95 0.39
CA HIS A 106 6.93 0.79 0.77
C HIS A 106 5.52 0.91 0.22
N TRP A 107 5.02 -0.15 -0.42
CA TRP A 107 3.67 -0.21 -0.98
C TRP A 107 2.92 -1.41 -0.42
N VAL A 108 1.59 -1.31 -0.38
CA VAL A 108 0.71 -2.45 -0.14
C VAL A 108 -0.04 -2.72 -1.44
N VAL A 109 0.21 -3.88 -2.02
CA VAL A 109 -0.40 -4.31 -3.28
C VAL A 109 -1.41 -5.39 -2.96
N ASN A 110 -2.67 -5.16 -3.34
CA ASN A 110 -3.81 -6.04 -3.05
C ASN A 110 -4.44 -6.63 -4.34
N TYR A 111 -3.69 -6.65 -5.43
CA TYR A 111 -4.11 -7.15 -6.74
C TYR A 111 -2.96 -7.95 -7.36
N SER A 112 -3.28 -8.94 -8.18
CA SER A 112 -2.29 -9.80 -8.84
C SER A 112 -1.30 -10.47 -7.87
N GLU A 113 -1.75 -10.80 -6.64
CA GLU A 113 -0.98 -11.50 -5.61
C GLU A 113 -1.52 -12.92 -5.35
N PRO A 114 -1.48 -13.85 -6.34
CA PRO A 114 -2.11 -15.17 -6.21
C PRO A 114 -1.57 -16.00 -5.04
N MET A 115 -0.31 -15.79 -4.67
CA MET A 115 0.35 -16.47 -3.54
C MET A 115 -0.14 -15.99 -2.17
N CYS A 116 -0.93 -14.91 -2.11
CA CYS A 116 -1.53 -14.37 -0.89
C CYS A 116 -3.03 -14.66 -0.79
N PHE A 117 -3.61 -15.41 -1.72
CA PHE A 117 -5.01 -15.83 -1.65
C PHE A 117 -5.14 -17.13 -0.83
N THR A 118 -5.45 -16.98 0.44
CA THR A 118 -5.94 -18.06 1.30
C THR A 118 -7.43 -18.31 1.08
N HIS A 119 -7.89 -19.52 1.38
CA HIS A 119 -9.30 -19.87 1.31
C HIS A 119 -9.64 -20.90 2.39
N PHE A 120 -10.93 -21.03 2.72
CA PHE A 120 -11.40 -22.07 3.61
C PHE A 120 -11.95 -23.24 2.80
N ASP A 121 -11.55 -24.45 3.18
CA ASP A 121 -12.03 -25.69 2.58
C ASP A 121 -12.38 -26.72 3.66
N ASN A 122 -13.10 -27.79 3.31
CA ASN A 122 -13.44 -28.89 4.21
C ASN A 122 -14.23 -28.47 5.46
N PHE A 123 -15.24 -27.63 5.29
CA PHE A 123 -16.12 -27.14 6.36
C PHE A 123 -16.71 -28.30 7.20
N LYS A 124 -16.47 -28.25 8.50
CA LYS A 124 -16.91 -29.24 9.50
C LYS A 124 -18.01 -28.67 10.36
N ASP A 125 -19.14 -29.35 10.39
CA ASP A 125 -20.22 -29.08 11.33
C ASP A 125 -19.90 -29.72 12.68
N LYS A 126 -19.79 -28.90 13.73
CA LYS A 126 -19.52 -29.34 15.10
C LYS A 126 -20.80 -29.47 15.93
N GLY A 127 -21.96 -29.25 15.32
CA GLY A 127 -23.26 -29.26 15.97
C GLY A 127 -23.55 -27.98 16.74
N CYS A 128 -24.57 -28.06 17.59
CA CYS A 128 -25.02 -26.94 18.41
C CYS A 128 -23.97 -26.55 19.46
N THR A 129 -23.77 -25.26 19.69
CA THR A 129 -22.76 -24.75 20.65
C THR A 129 -23.12 -25.12 22.09
N SER A 130 -24.40 -25.09 22.44
CA SER A 130 -24.97 -25.60 23.69
C SER A 130 -26.48 -25.82 23.53
N PRO A 131 -27.13 -26.60 24.42
CA PRO A 131 -28.59 -26.73 24.43
C PRO A 131 -29.26 -25.35 24.58
N GLY A 132 -30.23 -25.06 23.72
CA GLY A 132 -30.98 -23.80 23.69
C GLY A 132 -30.23 -22.60 23.10
N SER A 133 -29.00 -22.78 22.59
CA SER A 133 -28.18 -21.67 22.10
C SER A 133 -28.70 -21.03 20.82
N ARG A 134 -29.51 -21.76 20.04
CA ARG A 134 -29.91 -21.42 18.67
C ARG A 134 -28.71 -21.11 17.76
N ARG A 135 -27.54 -21.68 18.10
CA ARG A 135 -26.29 -21.47 17.38
C ARG A 135 -25.60 -22.79 17.09
N ARG A 136 -25.09 -22.90 15.87
CA ARG A 136 -24.33 -24.05 15.40
C ARG A 136 -22.91 -23.61 15.07
N ARG A 137 -21.94 -24.43 15.48
CA ARG A 137 -20.51 -24.16 15.24
C ARG A 137 -20.04 -24.85 13.97
N ILE A 138 -19.46 -24.08 13.07
CA ILE A 138 -18.81 -24.54 11.84
C ILE A 138 -17.33 -24.19 11.93
N GLU A 139 -16.46 -25.10 11.51
CA GLU A 139 -15.01 -24.90 11.50
C GLU A 139 -14.42 -25.31 10.15
N SER A 140 -13.39 -24.63 9.67
CA SER A 140 -12.74 -24.97 8.41
C SER A 140 -11.24 -24.69 8.50
N PRO A 141 -10.36 -25.59 8.03
CA PRO A 141 -8.94 -25.26 7.84
C PRO A 141 -8.77 -24.12 6.84
N LEU A 142 -7.80 -23.26 7.12
CA LEU A 142 -7.31 -22.24 6.20
C LEU A 142 -6.24 -22.85 5.29
N GLU A 143 -6.55 -22.90 4.00
CA GLU A 143 -5.70 -23.46 2.97
C GLU A 143 -4.89 -22.38 2.24
N ASN A 144 -3.82 -22.82 1.56
CA ASN A 144 -2.88 -21.96 0.85
C ASN A 144 -2.21 -20.90 1.74
N LEU A 145 -2.10 -21.17 3.04
CA LEU A 145 -1.26 -20.38 3.93
C LEU A 145 0.20 -20.61 3.54
N GLN A 146 0.98 -19.53 3.44
CA GLN A 146 2.37 -19.62 2.97
C GLN A 146 3.19 -20.60 3.84
N PRO A 147 3.93 -21.55 3.24
CA PRO A 147 4.68 -22.56 3.99
C PRO A 147 6.00 -22.01 4.56
N GLY A 148 6.55 -22.70 5.56
CA GLY A 148 7.92 -22.49 6.06
C GLY A 148 8.05 -21.52 7.23
N GLU A 149 9.24 -20.92 7.38
CA GLU A 149 9.59 -19.98 8.47
C GLU A 149 8.62 -18.80 8.56
N TYR A 150 8.02 -18.44 7.43
CA TYR A 150 7.12 -17.30 7.27
C TYR A 150 5.64 -17.59 7.59
N ALA A 151 5.26 -18.86 7.79
CA ALA A 151 3.87 -19.33 7.95
C ALA A 151 3.22 -18.92 9.28
N ASN A 152 4.05 -18.73 10.32
CA ASN A 152 3.57 -18.70 11.70
C ASN A 152 3.33 -17.30 12.26
N ASP A 153 3.83 -16.24 11.63
CA ASP A 153 3.73 -14.90 12.22
C ASP A 153 2.44 -14.16 11.81
N ASN A 154 1.91 -14.41 10.60
CA ASN A 154 0.75 -13.71 10.05
C ASN A 154 -0.51 -14.59 9.87
N TRP A 155 -0.49 -15.86 10.29
CA TRP A 155 -1.61 -16.79 10.06
C TRP A 155 -2.95 -16.23 10.55
N ARG A 156 -2.92 -15.49 11.67
CA ARG A 156 -4.11 -14.89 12.27
C ARG A 156 -4.70 -13.81 11.38
N GLU A 157 -3.85 -12.94 10.83
CA GLU A 157 -4.26 -11.87 9.93
C GLU A 157 -4.79 -12.45 8.62
N MET A 158 -4.09 -13.46 8.06
CA MET A 158 -4.55 -14.18 6.88
C MET A 158 -5.93 -14.81 7.12
N CYS A 159 -6.11 -15.51 8.24
CA CYS A 159 -7.37 -16.14 8.60
C CYS A 159 -8.52 -15.13 8.78
N MET A 160 -8.29 -14.04 9.53
CA MET A 160 -9.31 -13.03 9.82
C MET A 160 -9.71 -12.17 8.62
N THR A 161 -8.90 -12.16 7.55
CA THR A 161 -9.18 -11.39 6.32
C THR A 161 -9.61 -12.25 5.15
N THR A 162 -9.68 -13.57 5.34
CA THR A 162 -10.19 -14.51 4.35
C THR A 162 -11.70 -14.63 4.50
N GLY A 163 -12.43 -14.45 3.41
CA GLY A 163 -13.86 -14.68 3.37
C GLY A 163 -14.21 -16.16 3.17
N ALA A 164 -15.45 -16.51 3.45
CA ALA A 164 -15.98 -17.87 3.26
C ALA A 164 -17.41 -17.83 2.71
N ASP A 165 -17.68 -18.74 1.78
CA ASP A 165 -19.02 -18.96 1.24
C ASP A 165 -19.45 -20.40 1.56
N PHE A 166 -20.45 -20.56 2.42
CA PHE A 166 -21.03 -21.86 2.73
C PHE A 166 -22.48 -21.74 3.18
N ARG A 167 -23.28 -22.79 2.97
CA ARG A 167 -24.72 -22.83 3.33
C ARG A 167 -25.53 -21.66 2.74
N ASN A 168 -25.17 -21.19 1.55
CA ASN A 168 -25.76 -20.01 0.89
C ASN A 168 -25.61 -18.70 1.68
N LEU A 169 -24.62 -18.62 2.57
CA LEU A 169 -24.24 -17.42 3.30
C LEU A 169 -22.83 -17.01 2.89
N HIS A 170 -22.64 -15.69 2.75
CA HIS A 170 -21.34 -15.07 2.55
C HIS A 170 -20.85 -14.50 3.87
N PHE A 171 -19.59 -14.74 4.20
CA PHE A 171 -18.90 -14.17 5.36
C PHE A 171 -17.63 -13.48 4.90
N ASP A 172 -17.48 -12.19 5.23
CA ASP A 172 -16.24 -11.46 4.95
C ASP A 172 -15.05 -11.99 5.78
N SER A 173 -15.34 -12.62 6.92
CA SER A 173 -14.36 -13.21 7.82
C SER A 173 -14.96 -14.29 8.73
N PRO A 174 -14.14 -15.17 9.32
CA PRO A 174 -14.57 -16.02 10.43
C PRO A 174 -14.89 -15.19 11.68
N GLY A 175 -15.72 -15.75 12.57
CA GLY A 175 -15.98 -15.14 13.87
C GLY A 175 -14.70 -15.07 14.72
N TRP A 176 -13.87 -16.11 14.64
CA TRP A 176 -12.51 -16.11 15.16
C TRP A 176 -11.66 -17.18 14.50
N CYS A 177 -10.36 -17.13 14.76
CA CYS A 177 -9.38 -18.05 14.22
C CYS A 177 -8.58 -18.74 15.31
N GLU A 178 -8.29 -20.02 15.11
CA GLU A 178 -7.48 -20.85 16.00
C GLU A 178 -6.36 -21.53 15.22
N ASN A 179 -5.18 -21.66 15.82
CA ASN A 179 -4.07 -22.40 15.23
C ASN A 179 -3.86 -23.69 16.03
N TRP A 180 -4.15 -24.82 15.39
CA TRP A 180 -4.08 -26.16 15.99
C TRP A 180 -2.69 -26.80 15.81
N GLY A 181 -1.64 -25.99 15.68
CA GLY A 181 -0.26 -26.42 15.52
C GLY A 181 -0.06 -27.18 14.22
N LYS A 182 0.17 -28.50 14.31
CA LYS A 182 0.42 -29.36 13.12
C LYS A 182 -0.74 -29.41 12.12
N TYR A 183 -1.93 -28.96 12.51
CA TYR A 183 -3.12 -28.90 11.65
C TYR A 183 -3.36 -27.49 11.07
N GLY A 184 -2.48 -26.53 11.31
CA GLY A 184 -2.55 -25.18 10.75
C GLY A 184 -3.60 -24.28 11.40
N ALA A 185 -3.87 -23.17 10.71
CA ALA A 185 -4.87 -22.16 11.09
C ALA A 185 -6.27 -22.56 10.62
N TRP A 186 -7.27 -22.26 11.42
CA TRP A 186 -8.67 -22.62 11.19
C TRP A 186 -9.56 -21.43 11.45
N GLY A 187 -10.54 -21.23 10.57
CA GLY A 187 -11.64 -20.30 10.78
C GLY A 187 -12.78 -20.99 11.51
N ILE A 188 -13.44 -20.26 12.41
CA ILE A 188 -14.56 -20.75 13.20
C ILE A 188 -15.72 -19.76 13.13
N TRP A 189 -16.92 -20.29 12.88
CA TRP A 189 -18.17 -19.55 12.79
C TRP A 189 -19.19 -20.12 13.77
N GLU A 190 -19.92 -19.23 14.45
CA GLU A 190 -21.18 -19.57 15.11
C GLU A 190 -22.32 -18.95 14.32
N ILE A 191 -23.10 -19.79 13.64
CA ILE A 191 -24.20 -19.36 12.81
C ILE A 191 -25.53 -19.63 13.51
N GLU A 192 -26.53 -18.80 13.24
CA GLU A 192 -27.88 -19.01 13.77
C GLU A 192 -28.49 -20.29 13.19
N ASP A 193 -29.07 -21.11 14.06
CA ASP A 193 -29.78 -22.32 13.70
C ASP A 193 -30.90 -22.60 14.72
N TYR A 194 -32.16 -22.43 14.29
CA TYR A 194 -33.34 -22.69 15.10
C TYR A 194 -33.56 -24.17 15.45
N GLY A 195 -32.83 -25.09 14.79
CA GLY A 195 -32.78 -26.50 15.16
C GLY A 195 -31.96 -26.77 16.42
N CYS A 196 -31.14 -25.81 16.87
CA CYS A 196 -30.39 -25.89 18.12
C CYS A 196 -31.22 -25.37 19.29
N GLN A 197 -32.11 -26.23 19.81
CA GLN A 197 -32.98 -25.96 20.96
C GLN A 197 -32.45 -26.54 22.27
#